data_AF-A0A2V6X4A9-F1
#
_entry.id   AF-A0A2V6X4A9-F1
#
_cell.length_a   1.000
_cell.length_b   1.000
_cell.length_c   1.000
_cell.angle_alpha   90.00
_cell.angle_beta   90.00
_cell.angle_gamma   90.00
#
_symmetry.space_group_name_H-M   'P 1'
#
loop_
_entity.id
_entity.type
_entity.pdbx_description
1 polymer ?
#
loop_
_entity_poly.entity_id
_entity_poly.type
_entity_poly.pdbx_seq_one_letter_code
_entity_poly.pdbx_strand_id
1 'polypeptide(L)'
;MSRRERVLAAINRQPVDRMPYAVWRHFPTVDHSSAGLAQATLRFHERYGSDFLKITPRGGYAVEAWGCVESTAVREDGHRPCGTCAVRSGDDWKKIRTLDPASAPGYAEEIETI
;
A
#
# COMPACT_ATOMS: atom_id res chain seq x y z
N MET A 1 19.54 15.26 13.87
CA MET A 1 18.79 14.05 14.25
C MET A 1 18.71 13.11 13.04
N SER A 2 18.69 11.79 13.25
CA SER A 2 18.36 10.83 12.18
C SER A 2 16.90 10.99 11.73
N ARG A 3 16.56 10.48 10.54
CA ARG A 3 15.17 10.50 10.02
C ARG A 3 14.19 9.87 11.02
N ARG A 4 14.54 8.70 11.54
CA ARG A 4 13.74 7.95 12.52
C ARG A 4 13.58 8.72 13.84
N GLU A 5 14.67 9.28 14.37
CA GLU A 5 14.62 10.12 15.59
C GLU A 5 13.68 11.31 15.41
N ARG A 6 13.76 12.00 14.27
CA ARG A 6 12.92 13.17 13.97
C ARG A 6 11.44 12.81 13.94
N VAL A 7 11.06 11.73 13.26
CA VAL A 7 9.66 11.28 13.18
C VAL A 7 9.14 10.89 14.57
N LEU A 8 9.91 10.10 15.32
CA LEU A 8 9.49 9.67 16.66
C LEU A 8 9.40 10.84 17.65
N ALA A 9 10.33 11.79 17.61
CA ALA A 9 10.28 12.99 18.43
C ALA A 9 9.03 13.84 18.12
N ALA A 10 8.73 14.05 16.83
CA ALA A 10 7.54 14.80 16.41
C ALA A 10 6.23 14.13 16.89
N ILE A 11 6.09 12.81 16.75
CA ILE A 11 4.93 12.05 17.25
C ILE A 11 4.76 12.23 18.77
N ASN A 12 5.87 12.23 19.51
CA ASN A 12 5.89 12.41 20.95
C ASN A 12 5.86 13.88 21.40
N ARG A 13 5.58 14.82 20.49
CA ARG A 13 5.52 16.27 20.75
C ARG A 13 6.81 16.83 21.36
N GLN A 14 7.95 16.22 21.04
CA GLN A 14 9.27 16.68 21.46
C GLN A 14 9.86 17.66 20.44
N PRO A 15 10.81 18.52 20.85
CA PRO A 15 11.54 19.38 19.93
C PRO A 15 12.21 18.57 18.81
N VAL A 16 12.20 19.11 17.59
CA VAL A 16 12.84 18.54 16.40
C VAL A 16 13.71 19.57 15.70
N ASP A 17 14.74 19.11 15.00
CA ASP A 17 15.65 19.96 14.22
C ASP A 17 14.98 20.61 12.99
N ARG A 18 13.97 19.94 12.42
CA ARG A 18 13.01 20.48 11.45
C ARG A 18 11.72 19.66 11.45
N MET A 19 10.64 20.20 10.88
CA MET A 19 9.40 19.44 10.69
C MET A 19 9.66 18.19 9.83
N PRO A 20 9.28 16.96 10.26
CA PRO A 20 9.37 15.79 9.40
C PRO A 20 8.34 15.86 8.27
N TYR A 21 8.68 15.29 7.11
CA TYR A 21 7.76 15.18 5.98
C TYR A 21 7.92 13.86 5.25
N ALA A 22 6.89 13.46 4.51
CA ALA A 22 7.00 12.42 3.50
C ALA A 22 6.09 12.73 2.32
N VAL A 23 6.49 12.25 1.15
CA VAL A 23 5.67 12.22 -0.05
C VAL A 23 5.51 10.77 -0.50
N TRP A 24 4.34 10.43 -1.02
CA TRP A 24 4.03 9.09 -1.52
C TRP A 24 3.04 9.16 -2.68
N ARG A 25 2.98 8.10 -3.48
CA ARG A 25 2.02 7.92 -4.56
C ARG A 25 1.86 6.43 -4.88
N HIS A 26 0.87 6.10 -5.71
CA HIS A 26 0.76 4.79 -6.34
C HIS A 26 1.74 4.65 -7.52
N PHE A 27 2.15 3.41 -7.79
CA PHE A 27 3.01 3.03 -8.93
C PHE A 27 2.35 1.93 -9.78
N PRO A 28 1.18 2.20 -10.41
CA PRO A 28 0.34 1.19 -11.08
C PRO A 28 0.99 0.43 -12.23
N THR A 29 2.13 0.92 -12.73
CA THR A 29 2.89 0.24 -13.79
C THR A 29 3.76 -0.90 -13.27
N VAL A 30 4.01 -0.96 -11.95
CA VAL A 30 4.97 -1.90 -11.34
C VAL A 30 4.49 -2.50 -10.01
N ASP A 31 3.30 -2.13 -9.52
CA ASP A 31 2.75 -2.55 -8.22
C ASP A 31 2.14 -3.96 -8.21
N HIS A 32 2.13 -4.65 -9.35
CA HIS A 32 1.88 -6.09 -9.45
C HIS A 32 3.14 -6.95 -9.20
N SER A 33 4.25 -6.33 -8.83
CA SER A 33 5.50 -7.01 -8.47
C SER A 33 6.01 -6.43 -7.16
N SER A 34 6.18 -7.28 -6.14
CA SER A 34 6.72 -6.87 -4.83
C SER A 34 8.07 -6.14 -5.00
N ALA A 35 8.97 -6.73 -5.80
CA ALA A 35 10.25 -6.13 -6.13
C ALA A 35 10.10 -4.82 -6.95
N GLY A 36 9.17 -4.78 -7.90
CA GLY A 36 8.88 -3.57 -8.69
C GLY A 36 8.41 -2.40 -7.83
N LEU A 37 7.46 -2.67 -6.93
CA LEU A 37 6.91 -1.70 -5.98
C LEU A 37 7.97 -1.21 -4.99
N ALA A 38 8.75 -2.12 -4.40
CA ALA A 38 9.83 -1.81 -3.48
C ALA A 38 10.86 -0.87 -4.15
N GLN A 39 11.31 -1.24 -5.36
CA GLN A 39 12.30 -0.46 -6.11
C GLN A 39 11.78 0.92 -6.53
N ALA A 40 10.52 1.03 -6.97
CA ALA A 40 9.94 2.32 -7.31
C ALA A 40 9.78 3.23 -6.08
N THR A 41 9.37 2.64 -4.95
CA THR A 41 9.20 3.35 -3.67
C THR A 41 10.55 3.84 -3.14
N LEU A 42 11.60 3.03 -3.19
CA LEU A 42 12.96 3.42 -2.80
C LEU A 42 13.51 4.57 -3.67
N ARG A 43 13.39 4.48 -5.00
CA ARG A 43 13.83 5.56 -5.90
C ARG A 43 13.06 6.87 -5.66
N PHE A 44 11.77 6.77 -5.38
CA PHE A 44 10.95 7.94 -5.06
C PHE A 44 11.39 8.58 -3.74
N HIS A 45 11.68 7.76 -2.74
CA HIS A 45 12.19 8.23 -1.46
C HIS A 45 13.57 8.88 -1.55
N GLU A 46 14.48 8.28 -2.32
CA GLU A 46 15.80 8.86 -2.59
C GLU A 46 15.69 10.23 -3.27
N ARG A 47 14.80 10.35 -4.27
CA ARG A 47 14.56 11.60 -4.99
C ARG A 47 14.05 12.73 -4.09
N TYR A 48 13.14 12.44 -3.17
CA TYR A 48 12.48 13.46 -2.36
C TYR A 48 13.01 13.57 -0.93
N GLY A 49 13.89 12.68 -0.49
CA GLY A 49 14.53 12.74 0.83
C GLY A 49 13.56 12.66 2.01
N SER A 50 12.42 11.98 1.85
CA SER A 50 11.37 11.86 2.88
C SER A 50 11.94 11.31 4.21
N ASP A 51 11.31 11.62 5.34
CA ASP A 51 11.74 11.14 6.66
C ASP A 51 11.25 9.73 6.98
N PHE A 52 10.26 9.23 6.24
CA PHE A 52 9.82 7.84 6.28
C PHE A 52 9.35 7.37 4.91
N LEU A 53 9.20 6.05 4.78
CA LEU A 53 8.68 5.38 3.61
C LEU A 53 7.23 4.97 3.87
N LYS A 54 6.34 5.29 2.94
CA LYS A 54 4.99 4.75 2.90
C LYS A 54 4.85 3.88 1.66
N ILE A 55 4.88 2.56 1.85
CA ILE A 55 4.52 1.61 0.80
C ILE A 55 3.05 1.84 0.43
N THR A 56 2.77 1.90 -0.87
CA THR A 56 1.43 2.13 -1.38
C THR A 56 1.05 0.97 -2.30
N PRO A 57 0.42 -0.08 -1.74
CA PRO A 57 -0.04 -1.27 -2.46
C PRO A 57 -0.88 -0.99 -3.70
N ARG A 58 -1.01 -1.99 -4.57
CA ARG A 58 -2.03 -1.97 -5.63
C ARG A 58 -3.44 -1.98 -5.01
N GLY A 59 -4.41 -1.36 -5.67
CA GLY A 59 -5.72 -1.10 -5.08
C GLY A 59 -6.49 -2.33 -4.59
N GLY A 60 -6.39 -3.47 -5.29
CA GLY A 60 -7.14 -4.69 -4.97
C GLY A 60 -6.54 -5.58 -3.88
N TYR A 61 -5.31 -5.32 -3.42
CA TYR A 61 -4.55 -6.26 -2.57
C TYR A 61 -5.32 -6.71 -1.32
N ALA A 62 -5.99 -5.77 -0.65
CA ALA A 62 -6.65 -6.01 0.63
C ALA A 62 -7.95 -6.83 0.50
N VAL A 63 -8.49 -6.99 -0.71
CA VAL A 63 -9.79 -7.63 -0.93
C VAL A 63 -9.74 -8.85 -1.83
N GLU A 64 -8.60 -9.12 -2.46
CA GLU A 64 -8.41 -10.23 -3.37
C GLU A 64 -8.69 -11.58 -2.73
N ALA A 65 -8.21 -11.81 -1.51
CA ALA A 65 -8.40 -13.06 -0.79
C ALA A 65 -9.88 -13.40 -0.49
N TRP A 66 -10.79 -12.43 -0.59
CA TRP A 66 -12.25 -12.68 -0.54
C TRP A 66 -12.89 -12.93 -1.91
N GLY A 67 -12.08 -13.02 -2.97
CA GLY A 67 -12.53 -13.29 -4.34
C GLY A 67 -12.78 -12.03 -5.17
N CYS A 68 -12.33 -10.86 -4.72
CA CYS A 68 -12.37 -9.67 -5.56
C CYS A 68 -11.36 -9.79 -6.71
N VAL A 69 -11.79 -9.44 -7.92
CA VAL A 69 -10.97 -9.49 -9.13
C VAL A 69 -10.88 -8.08 -9.72
N GLU A 70 -9.67 -7.63 -10.02
CA GLU A 70 -9.44 -6.35 -10.67
C GLU A 70 -9.98 -6.33 -12.10
N SER A 71 -10.42 -5.16 -12.55
CA SER A 71 -10.91 -4.93 -13.89
C SER A 71 -9.76 -4.94 -14.92
N THR A 72 -10.06 -5.37 -16.14
CA THR A 72 -9.18 -5.18 -17.29
C THR A 72 -9.08 -3.71 -17.71
N ALA A 73 -10.06 -2.89 -17.35
CA ALA A 73 -10.08 -1.45 -17.63
C ALA A 73 -9.08 -0.70 -16.75
N VAL A 74 -8.17 0.04 -17.38
CA VAL A 74 -7.19 0.92 -16.72
C VAL A 74 -7.74 2.34 -16.68
N ARG A 75 -7.72 2.96 -15.50
CA ARG A 75 -8.12 4.36 -15.29
C ARG A 75 -6.99 5.30 -15.71
N GLU A 76 -7.28 6.60 -15.86
CA GLU A 76 -6.30 7.60 -16.30
C GLU A 76 -5.08 7.72 -15.37
N ASP A 77 -5.27 7.49 -14.07
CA ASP A 77 -4.21 7.47 -13.06
C ASP A 77 -3.49 6.11 -12.96
N GLY A 78 -3.86 5.15 -13.82
CA GLY A 78 -3.27 3.82 -13.95
C GLY A 78 -3.91 2.73 -13.08
N HIS A 79 -4.78 3.04 -12.12
CA HIS A 79 -5.37 1.99 -11.28
C HIS A 79 -6.44 1.19 -12.03
N ARG A 80 -6.65 -0.05 -11.57
CA ARG A 80 -7.71 -0.95 -12.03
C ARG A 80 -8.79 -1.01 -10.95
N PRO A 81 -10.04 -0.61 -11.22
CA PRO A 81 -11.12 -0.74 -10.25
C PRO A 81 -11.46 -2.22 -10.02
N CYS A 82 -12.19 -2.51 -8.94
CA CYS A 82 -12.77 -3.84 -8.71
C CYS A 82 -13.73 -4.20 -9.87
N GLY A 83 -13.41 -5.22 -10.65
CA GLY A 83 -14.24 -5.74 -11.74
C GLY A 83 -15.33 -6.68 -11.23
N THR A 84 -14.96 -7.59 -10.31
CA THR A 84 -15.90 -8.43 -9.56
C THR A 84 -15.59 -8.27 -8.08
N CYS A 85 -16.57 -7.91 -7.27
CA CYS A 85 -16.38 -7.73 -5.83
C CYS A 85 -17.04 -8.87 -5.05
N ALA A 86 -16.43 -9.24 -3.92
CA ALA A 86 -16.89 -10.32 -3.04
C ALA A 86 -18.31 -10.08 -2.50
N VAL A 87 -18.67 -8.81 -2.30
CA VAL A 87 -20.00 -8.39 -1.84
C VAL A 87 -20.75 -7.74 -3.00
N ARG A 88 -21.86 -8.36 -3.43
CA ARG A 88 -22.76 -7.84 -4.49
C ARG A 88 -24.18 -7.65 -3.97
N SER A 89 -24.50 -8.27 -2.84
CA SER A 89 -25.77 -8.21 -2.14
C SER A 89 -25.54 -8.26 -0.63
N GLY A 90 -26.57 -7.92 0.16
CA GLY A 90 -26.49 -7.97 1.62
C GLY A 90 -26.13 -9.36 2.17
N ASP A 91 -26.56 -10.44 1.53
CA ASP A 91 -26.27 -11.81 1.99
C ASP A 91 -24.81 -12.22 1.80
N ASP A 92 -24.07 -11.59 0.89
CA ASP A 92 -22.66 -11.91 0.65
C ASP A 92 -21.77 -11.57 1.85
N TRP A 93 -22.19 -10.63 2.72
CA TRP A 93 -21.51 -10.34 3.97
C TRP A 93 -21.39 -11.58 4.87
N LYS A 94 -22.35 -12.52 4.79
CA LYS A 94 -22.32 -13.78 5.53
C LYS A 94 -21.22 -14.73 5.06
N LYS A 95 -20.58 -14.46 3.92
CA LYS A 95 -19.47 -15.24 3.34
C LYS A 95 -18.10 -14.68 3.70
N ILE A 96 -18.02 -13.44 4.19
CA ILE A 96 -16.76 -12.82 4.59
C ILE A 96 -16.24 -13.48 5.88
N ARG A 97 -14.96 -13.86 5.88
CA ARG A 97 -14.27 -14.50 7.01
C ARG A 97 -12.98 -13.77 7.30
N THR A 98 -12.54 -13.81 8.55
CA THR A 98 -11.22 -13.32 8.93
C THR A 98 -10.15 -14.06 8.13
N LEU A 99 -9.20 -13.31 7.60
CA LEU A 99 -8.05 -13.83 6.88
C LEU A 99 -6.82 -13.79 7.79
N ASP A 100 -5.90 -14.71 7.57
CA ASP A 100 -4.54 -14.60 8.11
C ASP A 100 -3.71 -13.69 7.17
N PRO A 101 -3.28 -12.49 7.61
CA PRO A 101 -2.52 -11.58 6.76
C PRO A 101 -1.16 -12.14 6.31
N ALA A 102 -0.60 -13.13 7.03
CA ALA A 102 0.68 -13.73 6.66
C ALA A 102 0.59 -14.67 5.45
N SER A 103 -0.61 -15.16 5.11
CA SER A 103 -0.81 -16.16 4.07
C SER A 103 -1.88 -15.80 3.04
N ALA A 104 -2.73 -14.81 3.31
CA ALA A 104 -3.77 -14.38 2.38
C ALA A 104 -3.17 -13.74 1.11
N PRO A 105 -3.67 -14.10 -0.09
CA PRO A 105 -3.32 -13.42 -1.33
C PRO A 105 -3.50 -11.90 -1.25
N GLY A 106 -2.65 -11.16 -1.94
CA GLY A 106 -2.55 -9.71 -1.83
C GLY A 106 -1.82 -9.24 -0.57
N TYR A 107 -2.19 -9.73 0.62
CA TYR A 107 -1.47 -9.37 1.87
C TYR A 107 -0.04 -9.93 1.90
N ALA A 108 0.15 -11.18 1.49
CA ALA A 108 1.47 -11.82 1.45
C ALA A 108 2.43 -11.11 0.47
N GLU A 109 1.92 -10.60 -0.65
CA GLU A 109 2.70 -9.79 -1.63
C GLU A 109 3.19 -8.48 -0.99
N GLU A 110 2.36 -7.84 -0.17
CA GLU A 110 2.75 -6.62 0.53
C GLU A 110 3.76 -6.89 1.65
N ILE A 111 3.71 -8.06 2.30
CA ILE A 111 4.75 -8.48 3.25
C ILE A 111 6.08 -8.68 2.53
N GLU A 112 6.08 -9.32 1.36
CA GLU A 112 7.29 -9.51 0.55
C GLU A 112 7.91 -8.19 0.06
N THR A 113 7.09 -7.15 -0.11
CA THR A 113 7.53 -5.82 -0.54
C THR A 113 8.39 -5.09 0.51
N ILE A 114 8.23 -5.43 1.80
CA ILE A 114 8.84 -4.75 2.95
C ILE A 114 10.13 -5.45 3.39
#